data_AF-A0A2I3M4V1-F1
#
_entry.id   AF-A0A2I3M4V1-F1
#
_cell.length_a   1.000
_cell.length_b   1.000
_cell.length_c   1.000
_cell.angle_alpha   90.00
_cell.angle_beta   90.00
_cell.angle_gamma   90.00
#
_symmetry.space_group_name_H-M   'P 1'
#
loop_
_entity.id
_entity.type
_entity.pdbx_description
1 polymer ?
#
loop_
_entity_poly.entity_id
_entity_poly.type
_entity_poly.pdbx_seq_one_letter_code
_entity_poly.pdbx_strand_id
1 'polypeptide(L)'
;MAFTLEERLQLGIHGLIPPCFLSQDVQLLRIMRYYERQQSDLDKYIILMTLQDRNEKLFYRVLTSDVEKFMPIVYTPTVGLACQHYGLTFRRPRGLFITIHDKGHLATMLNSWPEDNIKAVVVTDGERILGLGDLGCYGMGIPVGKLALYTACGGVNPQQCLPVLLDVGTNNEELLRDPLYIGLKHQRVRGKAYDDLLDEFMQAVTDKFGINCLIQFEDFANANAFRLLNKYRNKYCMFNDDIQDDFSRGLKRSLFFK
;
A
#
# COMPACT_ATOMS: atom_id res chain seq x y z
N MET A 1 -14.88 16.09 -12.86
CA MET A 1 -15.45 17.33 -13.46
C MET A 1 -15.87 18.33 -12.38
N ALA A 2 -15.12 18.39 -11.27
CA ALA A 2 -15.41 19.32 -10.18
C ALA A 2 -14.77 20.70 -10.41
N PHE A 3 -13.73 20.80 -11.23
CA PHE A 3 -13.10 22.07 -11.56
C PHE A 3 -14.13 23.06 -12.09
N THR A 4 -14.24 24.18 -11.39
CA THR A 4 -15.02 25.37 -11.73
C THR A 4 -14.54 25.98 -13.03
N LEU A 5 -15.32 26.92 -13.60
CA LEU A 5 -14.89 27.60 -14.82
C LEU A 5 -13.61 28.40 -14.60
N GLU A 6 -13.51 29.09 -13.46
CA GLU A 6 -12.34 29.88 -13.08
C GLU A 6 -11.07 29.02 -13.00
N GLU A 7 -11.12 27.91 -12.26
CA GLU A 7 -9.99 26.97 -12.17
C GLU A 7 -9.60 26.42 -13.54
N ARG A 8 -10.57 26.11 -14.40
CA ARG A 8 -10.28 25.60 -15.75
C ARG A 8 -9.52 26.61 -16.61
N LEU A 9 -9.86 27.90 -16.50
CA LEU A 9 -9.19 28.96 -17.22
C LEU A 9 -7.80 29.22 -16.65
N GLN A 10 -7.68 29.32 -15.33
CA GLN A 10 -6.39 29.58 -14.65
C GLN A 10 -5.38 28.45 -14.85
N LEU A 11 -5.84 27.19 -14.85
CA LEU A 11 -4.99 26.01 -15.06
C LEU A 11 -4.76 25.67 -16.54
N GLY A 12 -5.38 26.41 -17.48
CA GLY A 12 -5.23 26.15 -18.92
C GLY A 12 -5.86 24.83 -19.41
N ILE A 13 -6.88 24.33 -18.71
CA ILE A 13 -7.55 23.05 -19.01
C ILE A 13 -8.96 23.24 -19.60
N HIS A 14 -9.36 24.48 -19.89
CA HIS A 14 -10.61 24.77 -20.58
C HIS A 14 -10.62 24.14 -21.98
N GLY A 15 -11.70 23.42 -22.33
CA GLY A 15 -11.80 22.64 -23.57
C GLY A 15 -11.31 21.19 -23.46
N LEU A 16 -10.48 20.85 -22.47
CA LEU A 16 -10.03 19.46 -22.22
C LEU A 16 -11.01 18.64 -21.37
N ILE A 17 -11.97 19.31 -20.75
CA ILE A 17 -13.00 18.71 -19.87
C ILE A 17 -14.38 19.04 -20.46
N PRO A 18 -15.33 18.09 -20.51
CA PRO A 18 -16.69 18.34 -20.99
C PRO A 18 -17.34 19.58 -20.36
N PRO A 19 -18.26 20.26 -21.06
CA PRO A 19 -18.80 21.57 -20.66
C PRO A 19 -19.86 21.48 -19.55
N CYS A 20 -19.64 20.64 -18.54
CA CYS A 20 -20.47 20.53 -17.35
C CYS A 20 -19.63 20.60 -16.08
N PHE A 21 -20.23 21.09 -15.00
CA PHE A 21 -19.61 21.27 -13.69
C PHE A 21 -20.39 20.40 -12.70
N LEU A 22 -19.77 19.33 -12.20
CA LEU A 22 -20.44 18.36 -11.35
C LEU A 22 -19.84 18.38 -9.95
N SER A 23 -20.70 18.50 -8.94
CA SER A 23 -20.29 18.41 -7.54
C SER A 23 -19.64 17.05 -7.24
N GLN A 24 -18.95 16.97 -6.11
CA GLN A 24 -18.36 15.71 -5.67
C GLN A 24 -19.43 14.64 -5.41
N ASP A 25 -20.63 15.02 -4.96
CA ASP A 25 -21.74 14.08 -4.72
C ASP A 25 -22.29 13.47 -6.01
N VAL A 26 -22.39 14.26 -7.10
CA VAL A 26 -22.79 13.71 -8.41
C VAL A 26 -21.71 12.77 -8.95
N GLN A 27 -20.44 13.07 -8.70
CA GLN A 27 -19.35 12.17 -9.07
C GLN A 27 -19.35 10.89 -8.23
N LEU A 28 -19.63 10.97 -6.92
CA LEU A 28 -19.85 9.82 -6.06
C LEU A 28 -20.99 8.95 -6.58
N LEU A 29 -22.15 9.53 -6.89
CA LEU A 29 -23.29 8.80 -7.48
C LEU A 29 -22.88 8.04 -8.76
N ARG A 30 -22.06 8.65 -9.62
CA ARG A 30 -21.55 7.98 -10.83
C ARG A 30 -20.68 6.77 -10.49
N ILE A 31 -19.77 6.90 -9.53
CA ILE A 31 -18.94 5.78 -9.08
C ILE A 31 -19.83 4.68 -8.49
N MET A 32 -20.80 5.02 -7.65
CA MET A 32 -21.73 4.06 -7.05
C MET A 32 -22.51 3.27 -8.10
N ARG A 33 -23.05 3.94 -9.13
CA ARG A 33 -23.76 3.24 -10.22
C ARG A 33 -22.88 2.26 -10.98
N TYR A 34 -21.59 2.54 -11.11
CA TYR A 34 -20.66 1.63 -11.79
C TYR A 34 -20.22 0.48 -10.87
N TYR A 35 -20.01 0.77 -9.59
CA TYR A 35 -19.68 -0.18 -8.54
C TYR A 35 -20.81 -1.22 -8.33
N GLU A 36 -22.07 -0.77 -8.26
CA GLU A 36 -23.25 -1.64 -8.06
C GLU A 36 -23.53 -2.59 -9.23
N ARG A 37 -22.97 -2.30 -10.42
CA ARG A 37 -23.07 -3.18 -11.58
C ARG A 37 -22.08 -4.33 -11.57
N GLN A 38 -21.03 -4.26 -10.73
CA GLN A 38 -20.04 -5.32 -10.66
C GLN A 38 -20.53 -6.49 -9.85
N GLN A 39 -20.25 -7.69 -10.35
CA GLN A 39 -20.68 -8.93 -9.71
C GLN A 39 -19.63 -9.48 -8.76
N SER A 40 -18.34 -9.31 -9.08
CA SER A 40 -17.24 -9.80 -8.24
C SER A 40 -16.65 -8.70 -7.37
N ASP A 41 -16.14 -9.08 -6.20
CA ASP A 41 -15.45 -8.14 -5.31
C ASP A 41 -14.07 -7.73 -5.86
N LEU A 42 -13.43 -8.58 -6.67
CA LEU A 42 -12.19 -8.22 -7.38
C LEU A 42 -12.44 -7.10 -8.41
N ASP A 43 -13.53 -7.16 -9.17
CA ASP A 43 -13.89 -6.08 -10.10
C ASP A 43 -14.17 -4.78 -9.35
N LYS A 44 -14.88 -4.85 -8.22
CA LYS A 44 -15.11 -3.69 -7.34
C LYS A 44 -13.79 -3.12 -6.82
N TYR A 45 -12.84 -3.96 -6.41
CA TYR A 45 -11.50 -3.55 -6.01
C TYR A 45 -10.77 -2.82 -7.15
N ILE A 46 -10.77 -3.38 -8.36
CA ILE A 46 -10.12 -2.76 -9.54
C ILE A 46 -10.72 -1.37 -9.81
N ILE A 47 -12.04 -1.21 -9.70
CA ILE A 47 -12.71 0.10 -9.87
C ILE A 47 -12.20 1.11 -8.85
N LEU A 48 -12.14 0.72 -7.57
CA LEU A 48 -11.73 1.61 -6.50
C LEU A 48 -10.25 1.99 -6.61
N MET A 49 -9.37 1.04 -6.91
CA MET A 49 -7.94 1.32 -7.13
C MET A 49 -7.72 2.20 -8.36
N THR A 50 -8.43 1.93 -9.46
CA THR A 50 -8.40 2.79 -10.66
C THR A 50 -8.90 4.21 -10.36
N LEU A 51 -9.86 4.35 -9.44
CA LEU A 51 -10.31 5.65 -8.98
C LEU A 51 -9.22 6.37 -8.17
N GLN A 52 -8.51 5.66 -7.29
CA GLN A 52 -7.39 6.22 -6.54
C GLN A 52 -6.30 6.79 -7.45
N ASP A 53 -5.99 6.11 -8.56
CA ASP A 53 -4.99 6.54 -9.54
C ASP A 53 -5.43 7.73 -10.41
N ARG A 54 -6.74 8.03 -10.45
CA ARG A 54 -7.31 9.07 -11.32
C ARG A 54 -7.73 10.30 -10.53
N ASN A 55 -8.29 10.11 -9.34
CA ASN A 55 -8.80 11.17 -8.50
C ASN A 55 -8.78 10.74 -7.04
N GLU A 56 -7.66 11.00 -6.38
CA GLU A 56 -7.41 10.65 -4.98
C GLU A 56 -8.47 11.25 -4.02
N LYS A 57 -8.84 12.52 -4.22
CA LYS A 57 -9.86 13.18 -3.38
C LYS A 57 -11.22 12.48 -3.50
N LEU A 58 -11.63 12.06 -4.70
CA LEU A 58 -12.88 11.35 -4.91
C LEU A 58 -12.81 9.91 -4.38
N PHE A 59 -11.66 9.24 -4.50
CA PHE A 59 -11.45 7.91 -3.91
C PHE A 59 -11.71 7.93 -2.40
N TYR A 60 -11.06 8.84 -1.66
CA TYR A 60 -11.28 8.92 -0.22
C TYR A 60 -12.69 9.38 0.12
N ARG A 61 -13.30 10.28 -0.66
CA ARG A 61 -14.72 10.64 -0.51
C ARG A 61 -15.67 9.44 -0.65
N VAL A 62 -15.37 8.50 -1.56
CA VAL A 62 -16.13 7.24 -1.72
C VAL A 62 -15.94 6.39 -0.47
N LEU A 63 -14.70 6.12 -0.07
CA LEU A 63 -14.43 5.28 1.10
C LEU A 63 -15.10 5.83 2.37
N THR A 64 -14.99 7.12 2.63
CA THR A 64 -15.59 7.75 3.82
C THR A 64 -17.09 7.96 3.72
N SER A 65 -17.72 7.71 2.55
CA SER A 65 -19.18 7.79 2.42
C SER A 65 -19.89 6.62 3.11
N ASP A 66 -19.23 5.46 3.17
CA ASP A 66 -19.72 4.25 3.82
C ASP A 66 -18.52 3.31 4.07
N VAL A 67 -17.77 3.59 5.14
CA VAL A 67 -16.53 2.88 5.44
C VAL A 67 -16.78 1.39 5.61
N GLU A 68 -17.86 1.01 6.28
CA GLU A 68 -18.22 -0.40 6.50
C GLU A 68 -18.46 -1.16 5.19
N LYS A 69 -19.06 -0.52 4.19
CA LYS A 69 -19.29 -1.11 2.87
C LYS A 69 -18.03 -1.25 2.03
N PHE A 70 -17.13 -0.27 2.06
CA PHE A 70 -15.95 -0.28 1.18
C PHE A 70 -14.72 -0.93 1.80
N MET A 71 -14.61 -0.97 3.13
CA MET A 71 -13.49 -1.59 3.84
C MET A 71 -13.23 -3.04 3.40
N PRO A 72 -14.25 -3.93 3.29
CA PRO A 72 -14.00 -5.32 2.89
C PRO A 72 -13.55 -5.47 1.43
N ILE A 73 -13.72 -4.43 0.61
CA ILE A 73 -13.29 -4.39 -0.78
C ILE A 73 -11.85 -3.88 -0.90
N VAL A 74 -11.50 -2.76 -0.28
CA VAL A 74 -10.13 -2.20 -0.39
C VAL A 74 -9.14 -2.80 0.60
N TYR A 75 -9.63 -3.57 1.57
CA TYR A 75 -8.84 -4.28 2.56
C TYR A 75 -9.32 -5.75 2.66
N THR A 76 -9.14 -6.40 3.81
CA THR A 76 -9.50 -7.82 3.98
C THR A 76 -11.01 -8.04 3.91
N PRO A 77 -11.50 -9.08 3.21
CA PRO A 77 -10.72 -10.17 2.61
C PRO A 77 -10.27 -9.91 1.15
N THR A 78 -10.88 -8.96 0.44
CA THR A 78 -10.71 -8.80 -1.02
C THR A 78 -9.28 -8.42 -1.43
N VAL A 79 -8.56 -7.66 -0.60
CA VAL A 79 -7.15 -7.33 -0.87
C VAL A 79 -6.26 -8.57 -0.98
N GLY A 80 -6.59 -9.66 -0.26
CA GLY A 80 -5.87 -10.92 -0.38
C GLY A 80 -6.07 -11.55 -1.77
N LEU A 81 -7.31 -11.55 -2.26
CA LEU A 81 -7.63 -12.00 -3.62
C LEU A 81 -6.95 -11.12 -4.67
N ALA A 82 -6.92 -9.80 -4.45
CA ALA A 82 -6.20 -8.88 -5.31
C ALA A 82 -4.69 -9.16 -5.34
N CYS A 83 -4.08 -9.50 -4.20
CA CYS A 83 -2.68 -9.92 -4.16
C CYS A 83 -2.47 -11.23 -4.96
N GLN A 84 -3.31 -12.25 -4.78
CA GLN A 84 -3.17 -13.50 -5.57
C GLN A 84 -3.24 -13.27 -7.09
N HIS A 85 -3.98 -12.26 -7.53
CA HIS A 85 -4.15 -11.89 -8.94
C HIS A 85 -3.48 -10.55 -9.30
N TYR A 86 -2.45 -10.13 -8.58
CA TYR A 86 -1.91 -8.78 -8.71
C TYR A 86 -1.34 -8.51 -10.10
N GLY A 87 -0.59 -9.45 -10.68
CA GLY A 87 -0.05 -9.33 -12.04
C GLY A 87 -1.14 -9.23 -13.11
N LEU A 88 -2.25 -9.96 -12.95
CA LEU A 88 -3.40 -9.89 -13.86
C LEU A 88 -4.15 -8.54 -13.77
N THR A 89 -4.28 -8.03 -12.55
CA THR A 89 -5.02 -6.79 -12.26
C THR A 89 -4.17 -5.53 -12.34
N PHE A 90 -2.86 -5.67 -12.56
CA PHE A 90 -1.93 -4.56 -12.68
C PHE A 90 -2.34 -3.59 -13.81
N ARG A 91 -2.34 -2.29 -13.50
CA ARG A 91 -2.69 -1.22 -14.47
C ARG A 91 -1.71 -0.05 -14.39
N ARG A 92 -1.52 0.49 -13.18
CA ARG A 92 -0.54 1.52 -12.88
C ARG A 92 0.24 1.11 -11.63
N PRO A 93 1.56 1.34 -11.60
CA PRO A 93 2.34 1.08 -10.39
C PRO A 93 1.92 2.03 -9.29
N ARG A 94 1.87 1.53 -8.06
CA ARG A 94 1.65 2.32 -6.85
C ARG A 94 2.60 1.84 -5.76
N GLY A 95 3.30 2.79 -5.14
CA GLY A 95 4.35 2.50 -4.17
C GLY A 95 5.72 2.38 -4.83
N LEU A 96 6.72 2.15 -3.97
CA LEU A 96 8.12 2.01 -4.34
C LEU A 96 8.51 0.53 -4.25
N PHE A 97 9.11 0.02 -5.32
CA PHE A 97 9.59 -1.35 -5.41
C PHE A 97 11.12 -1.31 -5.32
N ILE A 98 11.68 -1.93 -4.28
CA ILE A 98 13.12 -2.00 -4.05
C ILE A 98 13.51 -3.47 -4.11
N THR A 99 14.54 -3.80 -4.86
CA THR A 99 15.00 -5.18 -5.02
C THR A 99 16.28 -5.46 -4.24
N ILE A 100 16.60 -6.75 -4.07
CA ILE A 100 17.90 -7.17 -3.53
C ILE A 100 19.10 -6.69 -4.37
N HIS A 101 18.89 -6.37 -5.64
CA HIS A 101 19.93 -5.90 -6.55
C HIS A 101 20.18 -4.38 -6.45
N ASP A 102 19.31 -3.65 -5.76
CA ASP A 102 19.42 -2.19 -5.61
C ASP A 102 20.28 -1.76 -4.42
N LYS A 103 20.80 -2.71 -3.64
CA LYS A 103 21.71 -2.44 -2.51
C LYS A 103 22.86 -1.51 -2.95
N GLY A 104 23.05 -0.41 -2.24
CA GLY A 104 23.98 0.68 -2.52
C GLY A 104 23.35 1.87 -3.24
N HIS A 105 22.08 1.77 -3.65
CA HIS A 105 21.39 2.77 -4.47
C HIS A 105 20.05 3.23 -3.90
N LEU A 106 19.65 2.79 -2.70
CA LEU A 106 18.32 3.07 -2.15
C LEU A 106 18.06 4.57 -1.95
N ALA A 107 19.06 5.34 -1.55
CA ALA A 107 18.93 6.80 -1.43
C ALA A 107 18.55 7.46 -2.78
N THR A 108 19.09 6.94 -3.89
CA THR A 108 18.75 7.41 -5.24
C THR A 108 17.34 7.00 -5.62
N MET A 109 16.92 5.76 -5.30
CA MET A 109 15.56 5.30 -5.57
C MET A 109 14.51 6.12 -4.82
N LEU A 110 14.78 6.47 -3.56
CA LEU A 110 13.90 7.32 -2.77
C LEU A 110 13.78 8.73 -3.38
N ASN A 111 14.79 9.23 -4.09
CA ASN A 111 14.73 10.48 -4.84
C ASN A 111 13.85 10.44 -6.10
N SER A 112 13.52 9.24 -6.58
CA SER A 112 12.53 9.07 -7.64
C SER A 112 11.09 9.18 -7.13
N TRP A 113 10.86 9.14 -5.81
CA TRP A 113 9.53 9.35 -5.24
C TRP A 113 9.15 10.85 -5.31
N PRO A 114 7.97 11.22 -5.82
CA PRO A 114 7.63 12.61 -6.13
C PRO A 114 7.36 13.48 -4.89
N GLU A 115 7.04 12.88 -3.74
CA GLU A 115 6.70 13.62 -2.52
C GLU A 115 7.92 13.71 -1.59
N ASP A 116 8.28 14.92 -1.18
CA ASP A 116 9.43 15.15 -0.29
C ASP A 116 9.13 14.96 1.19
N ASN A 117 7.85 15.02 1.58
CA ASN A 117 7.43 15.08 2.98
C ASN A 117 6.67 13.82 3.42
N ILE A 118 7.34 12.66 3.38
CA ILE A 118 6.77 11.40 3.88
C ILE A 118 6.81 11.36 5.41
N LYS A 119 5.72 10.87 6.01
CA LYS A 119 5.55 10.71 7.46
C LYS A 119 5.26 9.27 7.87
N ALA A 120 4.68 8.47 6.97
CA ALA A 120 4.38 7.07 7.23
C ALA A 120 4.79 6.21 6.04
N VAL A 121 5.55 5.17 6.32
CA VAL A 121 5.93 4.11 5.39
C VAL A 121 5.30 2.82 5.86
N VAL A 122 4.60 2.12 4.98
CA VAL A 122 4.22 0.72 5.21
C VAL A 122 5.05 -0.12 4.26
N VAL A 123 5.82 -1.07 4.81
CA VAL A 123 6.75 -1.89 4.04
C VAL A 123 6.45 -3.37 4.27
N THR A 124 6.56 -4.17 3.20
CA THR A 124 6.49 -5.63 3.25
C THR A 124 7.56 -6.25 2.35
N ASP A 125 7.95 -7.49 2.62
CA ASP A 125 8.71 -8.33 1.68
C ASP A 125 7.83 -9.40 1.00
N GLY A 126 6.53 -9.41 1.30
CA GLY A 126 5.54 -10.30 0.69
C GLY A 126 5.67 -11.77 1.08
N GLU A 127 6.45 -12.11 2.10
CA GLU A 127 6.71 -13.51 2.46
C GLU A 127 5.55 -14.16 3.21
N ARG A 128 4.74 -13.38 3.93
CA ARG A 128 3.62 -13.88 4.72
C ARG A 128 2.41 -12.98 4.53
N ILE A 129 1.92 -12.88 3.29
CA ILE A 129 0.73 -12.08 2.99
C ILE A 129 -0.50 -12.71 3.65
N LEU A 130 -1.04 -12.06 4.68
CA LEU A 130 -2.17 -12.53 5.47
C LEU A 130 -1.97 -14.01 5.91
N GLY A 131 -2.96 -14.86 5.64
CA GLY A 131 -2.87 -16.32 5.76
C GLY A 131 -2.60 -17.04 4.43
N LEU A 132 -2.20 -16.31 3.38
CA LEU A 132 -2.02 -16.81 2.02
C LEU A 132 -0.58 -17.26 1.72
N GLY A 133 0.36 -16.93 2.59
CA GLY A 133 1.76 -17.33 2.48
C GLY A 133 2.58 -16.37 1.61
N ASP A 134 3.59 -16.92 0.94
CA ASP A 134 4.53 -16.15 0.12
C ASP A 134 3.88 -15.75 -1.20
N LEU A 135 3.62 -14.46 -1.37
CA LEU A 135 3.15 -13.89 -2.63
C LEU A 135 4.20 -12.98 -3.29
N GLY A 136 5.41 -12.89 -2.72
CA GLY A 136 6.49 -12.08 -3.27
C GLY A 136 6.06 -10.65 -3.62
N CYS A 137 6.38 -10.22 -4.82
CA CYS A 137 6.06 -8.88 -5.32
C CYS A 137 4.55 -8.59 -5.48
N TYR A 138 3.71 -9.63 -5.55
CA TYR A 138 2.26 -9.44 -5.51
C TYR A 138 1.75 -8.92 -4.15
N GLY A 139 2.58 -8.99 -3.11
CA GLY A 139 2.27 -8.48 -1.78
C GLY A 139 2.10 -6.95 -1.68
N MET A 140 2.44 -6.18 -2.72
CA MET A 140 2.31 -4.71 -2.73
C MET A 140 0.88 -4.23 -2.45
N GLY A 141 -0.14 -5.06 -2.75
CA GLY A 141 -1.53 -4.75 -2.42
C GLY A 141 -1.75 -4.46 -0.93
N ILE A 142 -0.97 -5.07 -0.04
CA ILE A 142 -1.12 -4.91 1.42
C ILE A 142 -0.65 -3.52 1.89
N PRO A 143 0.59 -3.04 1.63
CA PRO A 143 0.98 -1.68 1.96
C PRO A 143 0.04 -0.61 1.38
N VAL A 144 -0.40 -0.79 0.14
CA VAL A 144 -1.35 0.13 -0.51
C VAL A 144 -2.69 0.17 0.24
N GLY A 145 -3.24 -1.01 0.56
CA GLY A 145 -4.48 -1.13 1.33
C GLY A 145 -4.37 -0.51 2.72
N LYS A 146 -3.29 -0.80 3.45
CA LYS A 146 -3.04 -0.22 4.79
C LYS A 146 -2.99 1.30 4.77
N LEU A 147 -2.26 1.88 3.83
CA LEU A 147 -2.16 3.33 3.72
C LEU A 147 -3.46 3.99 3.26
N ALA A 148 -4.32 3.27 2.51
CA ALA A 148 -5.68 3.75 2.27
C ALA A 148 -6.47 3.86 3.60
N LEU A 149 -6.27 2.95 4.55
CA LEU A 149 -6.91 3.00 5.87
C LEU A 149 -6.34 4.10 6.76
N TYR A 150 -5.04 4.35 6.68
CA TYR A 150 -4.40 5.49 7.36
C TYR A 150 -5.11 6.80 7.04
N THR A 151 -5.45 7.02 5.78
CA THR A 151 -6.20 8.21 5.37
C THR A 151 -7.69 8.10 5.69
N ALA A 152 -8.35 7.00 5.31
CA ALA A 152 -9.81 6.88 5.44
C ALA A 152 -10.28 6.81 6.90
N CYS A 153 -9.51 6.16 7.78
CA CYS A 153 -9.84 5.98 9.19
C CYS A 153 -9.03 6.88 10.12
N GLY A 154 -7.74 7.08 9.81
CA GLY A 154 -6.82 7.86 10.64
C GLY A 154 -6.70 9.33 10.27
N GLY A 155 -7.28 9.76 9.14
CA GLY A 155 -7.18 11.14 8.65
C GLY A 155 -5.77 11.55 8.21
N VAL A 156 -4.84 10.60 8.04
CA VAL A 156 -3.47 10.87 7.59
C VAL A 156 -3.49 11.36 6.15
N ASN A 157 -2.72 12.40 5.83
CA ASN A 157 -2.65 12.93 4.47
C ASN A 157 -2.01 11.86 3.53
N PRO A 158 -2.70 11.44 2.46
CA PRO A 158 -2.19 10.40 1.56
C PRO A 158 -0.86 10.75 0.87
N GLN A 159 -0.58 12.04 0.64
CA GLN A 159 0.71 12.48 0.08
C GLN A 159 1.89 12.30 1.05
N GLN A 160 1.61 12.06 2.34
CA GLN A 160 2.62 11.79 3.36
C GLN A 160 2.81 10.28 3.61
N CYS A 161 2.18 9.44 2.78
CA CYS A 161 2.19 7.99 2.90
C CYS A 161 2.98 7.37 1.75
N LEU A 162 3.87 6.43 2.06
CA LEU A 162 4.69 5.72 1.09
C LEU A 162 4.55 4.20 1.25
N PRO A 163 3.87 3.51 0.31
CA PRO A 163 3.86 2.05 0.27
C PRO A 163 5.18 1.54 -0.31
N VAL A 164 5.80 0.56 0.33
CA VAL A 164 7.08 -0.03 -0.12
C VAL A 164 6.97 -1.55 -0.18
N LEU A 165 7.57 -2.13 -1.21
CA LEU A 165 7.81 -3.56 -1.30
C LEU A 165 9.30 -3.84 -1.50
N LEU A 166 9.85 -4.71 -0.65
CA LEU A 166 11.22 -5.21 -0.73
C LEU A 166 11.24 -6.58 -1.42
N ASP A 167 11.50 -6.58 -2.73
CA ASP A 167 11.56 -7.80 -3.53
C ASP A 167 12.94 -8.46 -3.44
N VAL A 168 13.01 -9.52 -2.65
CA VAL A 168 14.22 -10.34 -2.49
C VAL A 168 14.09 -11.70 -3.18
N GLY A 169 13.11 -11.84 -4.09
CA GLY A 169 12.66 -13.10 -4.67
C GLY A 169 11.42 -13.65 -3.96
N THR A 170 10.95 -14.81 -4.42
CA THR A 170 9.82 -15.56 -3.81
C THR A 170 10.12 -17.04 -3.82
N ASN A 171 9.68 -17.75 -2.77
CA ASN A 171 9.75 -19.20 -2.70
C ASN A 171 8.48 -19.88 -3.24
N ASN A 172 7.53 -19.09 -3.76
CA ASN A 172 6.30 -19.60 -4.35
C ASN A 172 6.55 -20.08 -5.78
N GLU A 173 6.64 -21.41 -5.95
CA GLU A 173 6.89 -22.06 -7.24
C GLU A 173 5.83 -21.79 -8.30
N GLU A 174 4.59 -21.45 -7.92
CA GLU A 174 3.55 -21.08 -8.88
C GLU A 174 3.86 -19.70 -9.47
N LEU A 175 4.25 -18.74 -8.64
CA LEU A 175 4.64 -17.39 -9.07
C LEU A 175 5.94 -17.38 -9.89
N LEU A 176 6.91 -18.23 -9.54
CA LEU A 176 8.13 -18.38 -10.34
C LEU A 176 7.84 -18.86 -11.78
N ARG A 177 6.79 -19.66 -11.95
CA ARG A 177 6.32 -20.18 -13.25
C ARG A 177 5.30 -19.27 -13.94
N ASP A 178 4.67 -18.35 -13.21
CA ASP A 178 3.65 -17.45 -13.75
C ASP A 178 4.28 -16.42 -14.72
N PRO A 179 3.86 -16.38 -16.00
CA PRO A 179 4.32 -15.36 -16.94
C PRO A 179 3.90 -13.94 -16.55
N LEU A 180 2.85 -13.77 -15.73
CA LEU A 180 2.35 -12.48 -15.26
C LEU A 180 3.00 -12.01 -13.95
N TYR A 181 3.84 -12.83 -13.32
CA TYR A 181 4.53 -12.43 -12.10
C TYR A 181 5.43 -11.21 -12.34
N ILE A 182 5.25 -10.19 -11.52
CA ILE A 182 5.88 -8.87 -11.67
C ILE A 182 7.18 -8.70 -10.87
N GLY A 183 7.57 -9.71 -10.08
CA GLY A 183 8.78 -9.68 -9.25
C GLY A 183 9.95 -10.47 -9.83
N LEU A 184 11.02 -10.55 -9.04
CA LEU A 184 12.22 -11.33 -9.36
C LEU A 184 11.93 -12.83 -9.38
N LYS A 185 12.22 -13.47 -10.52
CA LYS A 185 11.99 -14.91 -10.75
C LYS A 185 13.13 -15.79 -10.21
N HIS A 186 13.40 -15.66 -8.92
CA HIS A 186 14.29 -16.56 -8.20
C HIS A 186 13.84 -16.74 -6.73
N GLN A 187 14.35 -17.79 -6.10
CA GLN A 187 14.13 -18.07 -4.67
C GLN A 187 14.61 -16.93 -3.80
N ARG A 188 13.98 -16.76 -2.62
CA ARG A 188 14.30 -15.64 -1.71
C ARG A 188 15.77 -15.64 -1.28
N VAL A 189 16.40 -14.47 -1.37
CA VAL A 189 17.71 -14.22 -0.76
C VAL A 189 17.56 -14.11 0.75
N ARG A 190 18.43 -14.81 1.49
CA ARG A 190 18.41 -14.91 2.95
C ARG A 190 19.74 -14.50 3.59
N GLY A 191 19.73 -14.37 4.91
CA GLY A 191 20.94 -14.10 5.69
C GLY A 191 21.48 -12.70 5.47
N LYS A 192 22.81 -12.56 5.42
CA LYS A 192 23.49 -11.26 5.44
C LYS A 192 23.05 -10.32 4.31
N ALA A 193 22.86 -10.82 3.09
CA ALA A 193 22.48 -9.97 1.97
C ALA A 193 21.10 -9.33 2.17
N TYR A 194 20.14 -10.09 2.70
CA TYR A 194 18.82 -9.60 3.08
C TYR A 194 18.92 -8.56 4.20
N ASP A 195 19.69 -8.87 5.25
CA ASP A 195 19.85 -7.99 6.40
C ASP A 195 20.51 -6.65 6.03
N ASP A 196 21.53 -6.69 5.17
CA ASP A 196 22.21 -5.49 4.71
C ASP A 196 21.29 -4.58 3.87
N LEU A 197 20.40 -5.16 3.05
CA LEU A 197 19.39 -4.37 2.30
C LEU A 197 18.42 -3.68 3.27
N LEU A 198 17.94 -4.41 4.28
CA LEU A 198 17.03 -3.85 5.29
C LEU A 198 17.70 -2.75 6.12
N ASP A 199 18.98 -2.93 6.47
CA ASP A 199 19.76 -1.89 7.16
C ASP A 199 19.88 -0.62 6.31
N GLU A 200 20.23 -0.76 5.03
CA GLU A 200 20.28 0.36 4.10
C GLU A 200 18.92 1.03 3.91
N PHE A 201 17.84 0.25 3.82
CA PHE A 201 16.48 0.77 3.70
C PHE A 201 16.09 1.64 4.89
N MET A 202 16.27 1.14 6.11
CA MET A 202 15.91 1.90 7.32
C MET A 202 16.72 3.21 7.41
N GLN A 203 18.01 3.14 7.07
CA GLN A 203 18.89 4.31 7.06
C GLN A 203 18.46 5.32 5.98
N ALA A 204 18.29 4.88 4.73
CA ALA A 204 17.96 5.75 3.61
C ALA A 204 16.60 6.46 3.78
N VAL A 205 15.59 5.75 4.31
CA VAL A 205 14.27 6.34 4.61
C VAL A 205 14.39 7.43 5.66
N THR A 206 15.12 7.18 6.75
CA THR A 206 15.23 8.15 7.85
C THR A 206 16.19 9.29 7.59
N ASP A 207 17.22 9.08 6.75
CA ASP A 207 18.06 10.16 6.24
C ASP A 207 17.28 11.11 5.36
N LYS A 208 16.41 10.59 4.47
CA LYS A 208 15.62 11.43 3.57
C LYS A 208 14.44 12.12 4.28
N PHE A 209 13.65 11.36 5.02
CA PHE A 209 12.35 11.83 5.55
C PHE A 209 12.38 12.18 7.05
N GLY A 210 13.53 11.96 7.71
CA GLY A 210 13.76 12.25 9.11
C GLY A 210 13.55 11.03 10.03
N ILE A 211 14.24 11.04 11.17
CA ILE A 211 14.24 9.95 12.16
C ILE A 211 12.85 9.63 12.77
N ASN A 212 11.94 10.61 12.69
CA ASN A 212 10.57 10.49 13.18
C ASN A 212 9.59 9.99 12.11
N CYS A 213 10.06 9.66 10.90
CA CYS A 213 9.22 8.99 9.91
C CYS A 213 8.79 7.63 10.45
N LEU A 214 7.48 7.39 10.53
CA LEU A 214 6.91 6.15 11.00
C LEU A 214 7.17 5.05 9.96
N ILE A 215 7.74 3.92 10.37
CA ILE A 215 7.97 2.76 9.51
C ILE A 215 7.20 1.56 10.09
N GLN A 216 6.10 1.20 9.45
CA GLN A 216 5.29 0.04 9.77
C GLN A 216 5.75 -1.16 8.94
N PHE A 217 6.14 -2.24 9.61
CA PHE A 217 6.43 -3.52 8.98
C PHE A 217 5.17 -4.36 8.92
N GLU A 218 4.88 -4.90 7.74
CA GLU A 218 3.67 -5.65 7.44
C GLU A 218 3.98 -6.96 6.73
N ASP A 219 3.33 -8.06 7.13
CA ASP A 219 3.29 -9.34 6.42
C ASP A 219 4.68 -9.95 6.14
N PHE A 220 5.64 -9.70 7.04
CA PHE A 220 6.94 -10.40 7.05
C PHE A 220 6.79 -11.79 7.68
N ALA A 221 7.59 -12.77 7.23
CA ALA A 221 7.62 -14.07 7.89
C ALA A 221 8.05 -13.96 9.37
N ASN A 222 7.46 -14.78 10.24
CA ASN A 222 7.60 -14.70 11.71
C ASN A 222 9.05 -14.54 12.19
N ALA A 223 9.98 -15.34 11.65
CA ALA A 223 11.38 -15.28 12.05
C ALA A 223 12.01 -13.90 11.77
N ASN A 224 11.68 -13.30 10.62
CA ASN A 224 12.14 -11.95 10.25
C ASN A 224 11.38 -10.87 11.03
N ALA A 225 10.05 -10.98 11.14
CA ALA A 225 9.23 -10.00 11.83
C ALA A 225 9.72 -9.72 13.27
N PHE A 226 9.90 -10.76 14.09
CA PHE A 226 10.39 -10.60 15.47
C PHE A 226 11.84 -10.09 15.53
N ARG A 227 12.72 -10.64 14.68
CA ARG A 227 14.14 -10.28 14.67
C ARG A 227 14.35 -8.83 14.26
N LEU A 228 13.69 -8.38 13.20
CA LEU A 228 13.78 -7.02 12.69
C LEU A 228 13.14 -6.01 13.66
N LEU A 229 11.98 -6.35 14.24
CA LEU A 229 11.37 -5.53 15.29
C LEU A 229 12.35 -5.33 16.46
N ASN A 230 12.94 -6.40 16.98
CA ASN A 230 13.91 -6.30 18.08
C ASN A 230 15.17 -5.51 17.70
N LYS A 231 15.63 -5.61 16.46
CA LYS A 231 16.81 -4.90 15.95
C LYS A 231 16.59 -3.38 15.83
N TYR A 232 15.40 -2.96 15.40
CA TYR A 232 15.13 -1.59 14.96
C TYR A 232 14.25 -0.75 15.89
N ARG A 233 13.41 -1.35 16.74
CA ARG A 233 12.42 -0.64 17.59
C ARG A 233 12.96 0.44 18.52
N ASN A 234 14.23 0.35 18.92
CA ASN A 234 14.88 1.32 19.80
C ASN A 234 15.76 2.33 19.05
N LYS A 235 15.85 2.22 17.72
CA LYS A 235 16.66 3.06 16.85
C LYS A 235 15.82 3.96 15.93
N TYR A 236 14.67 3.46 15.50
CA TYR A 236 13.79 4.13 14.55
C TYR A 236 12.36 4.21 15.09
N CYS A 237 11.58 5.18 14.60
CA CYS A 237 10.14 5.22 14.84
C CYS A 237 9.46 4.11 14.03
N MET A 238 9.42 2.89 14.57
CA MET A 238 8.91 1.73 13.85
C MET A 238 8.09 0.79 14.74
N PHE A 239 7.14 0.09 14.13
CA PHE A 239 6.42 -1.02 14.75
C PHE A 239 6.12 -2.12 13.71
N ASN A 240 5.76 -3.32 14.17
CA ASN A 240 5.26 -4.39 13.32
C ASN A 240 3.79 -4.64 13.67
N ASP A 241 2.90 -4.51 12.69
CA ASP A 241 1.45 -4.60 12.91
C ASP A 241 1.04 -6.03 13.30
N ASP A 242 1.56 -7.04 12.60
CA ASP A 242 1.23 -8.45 12.87
C ASP A 242 1.56 -8.90 14.30
N ILE A 243 2.64 -8.38 14.87
CA ILE A 243 3.06 -8.72 16.22
C ILE A 243 2.32 -7.83 17.22
N GLN A 244 2.42 -6.51 17.09
CA GLN A 244 2.02 -5.59 18.15
C GLN A 244 0.51 -5.34 18.17
N ASP A 245 -0.17 -5.46 17.03
CA ASP A 245 -1.60 -5.24 16.92
C ASP A 245 -2.39 -6.46 17.42
N ASP A 246 -1.88 -7.69 17.19
CA ASP A 246 -2.40 -8.92 17.81
C ASP A 246 -2.30 -8.87 19.35
N PHE A 247 -1.19 -8.36 19.89
CA PHE A 247 -1.08 -8.14 21.33
C PHE A 247 -2.08 -7.11 21.85
N SER A 248 -2.26 -5.98 21.15
CA SER A 248 -3.20 -4.91 21.52
C SER A 248 -4.65 -5.39 21.52
N ARG A 249 -5.05 -6.13 20.47
CA ARG A 249 -6.40 -6.72 20.34
C ARG A 249 -6.62 -7.84 21.36
N GLY A 250 -5.60 -8.66 21.63
CA GLY A 250 -5.62 -9.68 22.68
C GLY A 250 -5.80 -9.08 24.07
N LEU A 251 -5.10 -7.98 24.37
CA LEU A 251 -5.24 -7.25 25.64
C LEU A 251 -6.63 -6.66 25.81
N LYS A 252 -7.19 -6.03 24.75
CA LYS A 252 -8.57 -5.49 24.77
C LYS A 252 -9.60 -6.60 25.01
N ARG A 253 -9.45 -7.79 24.40
CA ARG A 253 -10.32 -8.94 24.69
C ARG A 253 -10.19 -9.40 26.15
N SER A 254 -8.99 -9.41 26.73
CA SER A 254 -8.81 -9.80 28.14
C SER A 254 -9.33 -8.78 29.15
N LEU A 255 -9.35 -7.49 28.81
CA LEU A 255 -9.85 -6.41 29.67
C LEU A 255 -11.38 -6.26 29.64
N PHE A 256 -12.04 -6.73 28.57
CA PHE A 256 -13.52 -6.73 28.44
C PHE A 256 -14.19 -8.04 28.89
N PHE A 257 -13.41 -9.06 29.27
CA PHE A 257 -13.88 -10.34 29.82
C PHE A 257 -13.53 -10.53 31.31
N LYS A 258 -13.37 -9.43 32.05
CA LYS A 258 -13.35 -9.44 33.54
C LYS A 258 -14.48 -8.61 34.09
#